data_AF-A0A9D9TNH3-F1
#
_entry.id   AF-A0A9D9TNH3-F1
#
_cell.length_a   1.000
_cell.length_b   1.000
_cell.length_c   1.000
_cell.angle_alpha   90.00
_cell.angle_beta   90.00
_cell.angle_gamma   90.00
#
_symmetry.space_group_name_H-M   'P 1'
#
loop_
_entity.id
_entity.type
_entity.pdbx_description
1 polymer ?
#
loop_
_entity_poly.entity_id
_entity_poly.type
_entity_poly.pdbx_seq_one_letter_code
_entity_poly.pdbx_strand_id
1 'polypeptide(L)'
;LTYMYYLARQAGGLTDKMFEQNPQQSIRNRNWFQIKWLVPAISGDWQISTKSKINFRTYGLIAERGSIGNIVNLLKDRTDTTTRRQLSYDRFSNFGTEIRWLYTYSLFKQKSSLLVGTRWFQGNTQRQQGTGINGQSANFEFQNPTAINEIDTRFPSINRAVFVENIFWINPKWSITPGARFENIISKTSGISFDKSGLKLNNNFSKTRNFILLGLGTSYHLKPEIEVYANISENYSPINFSDIIVRSPNFSVDPNLKDVTGFNADFGFRGKNKFLSSFDISAYWMAYNNRIGFINKKSPDGLEVLMERTNIGKSQSIGAETFIETSISKIIKQNPKYGDFSIFNSLSYTFSQYLEAPLKYMIGNDVEYAPRFIQRTGITYKLKNLKTTVQYAYTDNQFSNADNTEKPTENGLLGLIPAYRVVDFTVNYSFKIMNVSFSANNITDTKYFTRRATGYPGPGIIPSDARSFFVSVGVKI
;
A
#
# COMPACT_ATOMS: atom_id res chain seq x y z
N LEU A 1 -8.12 -9.66 20.94
CA LEU A 1 -8.42 -10.64 19.88
C LEU A 1 -9.21 -9.93 18.81
N THR A 2 -8.82 -10.03 17.55
CA THR A 2 -9.56 -9.41 16.44
C THR A 2 -9.87 -10.45 15.39
N TYR A 3 -11.10 -10.45 14.89
CA TYR A 3 -11.62 -11.39 13.90
C TYR A 3 -12.35 -10.64 12.80
N MET A 4 -12.22 -11.11 11.57
CA MET A 4 -12.95 -10.60 10.42
C MET A 4 -13.32 -11.75 9.48
N TYR A 5 -14.52 -11.65 8.91
CA TYR A 5 -14.93 -12.40 7.74
C TYR A 5 -15.53 -11.44 6.72
N TYR A 6 -15.13 -11.58 5.46
CA TYR A 6 -15.65 -10.79 4.36
C TYR A 6 -15.77 -11.66 3.12
N LEU A 7 -16.91 -11.54 2.44
CA LEU A 7 -17.22 -12.18 1.18
C LEU A 7 -17.71 -11.12 0.21
N ALA A 8 -17.16 -11.10 -1.00
CA ALA A 8 -17.57 -10.18 -2.05
C ALA A 8 -17.64 -10.84 -3.41
N ARG A 9 -18.64 -10.45 -4.18
CA ARG A 9 -18.72 -10.71 -5.61
C ARG A 9 -17.95 -9.64 -6.34
N GLN A 10 -17.10 -10.04 -7.28
CA GLN A 10 -16.20 -9.13 -7.99
C GLN A 10 -16.73 -8.89 -9.41
N ALA A 11 -16.88 -7.63 -9.81
CA ALA A 11 -17.46 -7.26 -11.11
C ALA A 11 -16.56 -7.55 -12.33
N GLY A 12 -15.27 -7.82 -12.08
CA GLY A 12 -14.24 -7.89 -13.11
C GLY A 12 -13.74 -6.52 -13.55
N GLY A 13 -12.72 -6.51 -14.40
CA GLY A 13 -12.25 -5.29 -15.05
C GLY A 13 -13.01 -4.98 -16.33
N LEU A 14 -12.91 -3.74 -16.80
CA LEU A 14 -13.50 -3.23 -18.04
C LEU A 14 -12.43 -2.87 -19.07
N THR A 15 -12.80 -2.86 -20.35
CA THR A 15 -12.01 -2.16 -21.39
C THR A 15 -12.32 -0.67 -21.36
N ASP A 16 -11.49 0.17 -21.97
CA ASP A 16 -11.73 1.62 -22.09
C ASP A 16 -13.10 1.92 -22.75
N LYS A 17 -13.45 1.21 -23.84
CA LYS A 17 -14.77 1.34 -24.49
C LYS A 17 -15.93 0.99 -23.57
N MET A 18 -15.79 -0.07 -22.76
CA MET A 18 -16.80 -0.47 -21.79
C MET A 18 -16.93 0.57 -20.67
N PHE A 19 -15.81 1.10 -20.18
CA PHE A 19 -15.80 2.16 -19.18
C PHE A 19 -16.52 3.42 -19.68
N GLU A 20 -16.25 3.85 -20.92
CA GLU A 20 -16.91 5.00 -21.54
C GLU A 20 -18.43 4.80 -21.69
N GLN A 21 -18.86 3.59 -22.07
CA GLN A 21 -20.28 3.25 -22.21
C GLN A 21 -21.00 3.23 -20.86
N ASN A 22 -20.48 2.47 -19.91
CA ASN A 22 -21.05 2.32 -18.58
C ASN A 22 -19.97 1.84 -17.58
N PRO A 23 -19.44 2.71 -16.70
CA PRO A 23 -18.47 2.32 -15.69
C PRO A 23 -19.01 1.36 -14.63
N GLN A 24 -20.32 1.23 -14.46
CA GLN A 24 -20.93 0.37 -13.44
C GLN A 24 -21.32 -1.01 -13.98
N GLN A 25 -21.06 -1.29 -15.26
CA GLN A 25 -21.37 -2.60 -15.81
C GLN A 25 -20.47 -3.69 -15.21
N SER A 26 -21.00 -4.91 -15.12
CA SER A 26 -20.26 -6.09 -14.70
C SER A 26 -20.37 -7.15 -15.79
N ILE A 27 -19.22 -7.62 -16.25
CA ILE A 27 -19.12 -8.69 -17.25
C ILE A 27 -18.58 -9.99 -16.67
N ARG A 28 -18.26 -10.00 -15.36
CA ARG A 28 -17.84 -11.18 -14.62
C ARG A 28 -18.86 -11.47 -13.53
N ASN A 29 -19.75 -12.41 -13.77
CA ASN A 29 -20.80 -12.77 -12.83
C ASN A 29 -20.39 -13.91 -11.89
N ARG A 30 -19.26 -14.59 -12.15
CA ARG A 30 -18.80 -15.77 -11.40
C ARG A 30 -17.57 -15.52 -10.53
N ASN A 31 -17.12 -14.28 -10.41
CA ASN A 31 -15.94 -13.93 -9.62
C ASN A 31 -16.32 -13.64 -8.17
N TRP A 32 -15.65 -14.31 -7.23
CA TRP A 32 -15.85 -14.16 -5.80
C TRP A 32 -14.52 -14.09 -5.06
N PHE A 33 -14.50 -13.30 -4.00
CA PHE A 33 -13.37 -13.13 -3.11
C PHE A 33 -13.82 -13.30 -1.66
N GLN A 34 -13.06 -14.05 -0.88
CA GLN A 34 -13.26 -14.15 0.55
C GLN A 34 -11.97 -13.93 1.32
N ILE A 35 -12.11 -13.41 2.53
CA ILE A 35 -11.04 -13.35 3.51
C ILE A 35 -11.60 -13.65 4.90
N LYS A 36 -10.86 -14.46 5.65
CA LYS A 36 -11.09 -14.74 7.06
C LYS A 36 -9.77 -14.58 7.78
N TRP A 37 -9.74 -13.82 8.88
CA TRP A 37 -8.51 -13.72 9.67
C TRP A 37 -8.79 -13.57 11.16
N LEU A 38 -7.86 -14.09 11.95
CA LEU A 38 -7.81 -14.03 13.40
C LEU A 38 -6.42 -13.52 13.81
N VAL A 39 -6.40 -12.43 14.60
CA VAL A 39 -5.18 -11.84 15.13
C VAL A 39 -5.27 -11.82 16.66
N PRO A 40 -4.74 -12.85 17.36
CA PRO A 40 -4.46 -12.76 18.77
C PRO A 40 -3.22 -11.88 18.99
N ALA A 41 -3.24 -11.07 20.04
CA ALA A 41 -2.10 -10.27 20.44
C ALA A 41 -2.09 -10.12 21.96
N ILE A 42 -0.89 -10.21 22.54
CA ILE A 42 -0.58 -9.92 23.93
C ILE A 42 0.51 -8.87 23.92
N SER A 43 0.36 -7.83 24.72
CA SER A 43 1.36 -6.80 24.91
C SER A 43 1.46 -6.43 26.38
N GLY A 44 2.65 -6.05 26.81
CA GLY A 44 2.87 -5.57 28.16
C GLY A 44 3.95 -4.51 28.22
N ASP A 45 3.80 -3.62 29.19
CA ASP A 45 4.75 -2.57 29.53
C ASP A 45 5.22 -2.81 30.96
N TRP A 46 6.53 -2.96 31.13
CA TRP A 46 7.17 -3.08 32.43
C TRP A 46 8.06 -1.87 32.70
N GLN A 47 7.62 -1.02 33.62
CA GLN A 47 8.43 0.09 34.12
C GLN A 47 9.39 -0.44 35.19
N ILE A 48 10.65 -0.68 34.84
CA ILE A 48 11.67 -1.20 35.76
C ILE A 48 12.09 -0.09 36.75
N SER A 49 12.21 1.14 36.26
CA SER A 49 12.53 2.32 37.08
C SER A 49 12.00 3.57 36.39
N THR A 50 12.16 4.76 36.98
CA THR A 50 11.81 6.03 36.32
C THR A 50 12.58 6.28 35.02
N LYS A 51 13.69 5.56 34.79
CA LYS A 51 14.56 5.73 33.61
C LYS A 51 14.51 4.56 32.64
N SER A 52 13.94 3.41 33.02
CA SER A 52 14.03 2.17 32.26
C SER A 52 12.65 1.55 32.08
N LYS A 53 12.29 1.27 30.84
CA LYS A 53 11.02 0.65 30.47
C LYS A 53 11.25 -0.47 29.46
N ILE A 54 10.63 -1.62 29.67
CA ILE A 54 10.54 -2.69 28.67
C ILE A 54 9.12 -2.70 28.12
N ASN A 55 9.00 -2.80 26.81
CA ASN A 55 7.75 -3.11 26.12
C ASN A 55 7.93 -4.44 25.38
N PHE A 56 6.96 -5.34 25.49
CA PHE A 56 6.90 -6.52 24.66
C PHE A 56 5.55 -6.62 23.95
N ARG A 57 5.58 -7.22 22.76
CA ARG A 57 4.38 -7.54 22.00
C ARG A 57 4.57 -8.87 21.29
N THR A 58 3.64 -9.77 21.51
CA THR A 58 3.56 -11.06 20.80
C THR A 58 2.22 -11.14 20.09
N TYR A 59 2.23 -11.57 18.84
CA TYR A 59 1.04 -11.64 18.00
C TYR A 59 1.07 -12.86 17.09
N GLY A 60 -0.12 -13.29 16.66
CA GLY A 60 -0.29 -14.31 15.63
C GLY A 60 -1.18 -13.80 14.49
N LEU A 61 -1.10 -14.46 13.34
CA LEU A 61 -2.07 -14.33 12.26
C LEU A 61 -2.44 -15.74 11.80
N ILE A 62 -3.73 -16.07 11.93
CA ILE A 62 -4.32 -17.25 11.32
C ILE A 62 -5.34 -16.73 10.31
N ALA A 63 -5.03 -16.87 9.03
CA ALA A 63 -5.84 -16.28 7.98
C ALA A 63 -6.01 -17.18 6.77
N GLU A 64 -7.11 -16.97 6.07
CA GLU A 64 -7.44 -17.65 4.82
C GLU A 64 -7.91 -16.59 3.82
N ARG A 65 -7.47 -16.72 2.58
CA ARG A 65 -7.83 -15.84 1.48
C ARG A 65 -8.18 -16.69 0.26
N GLY A 66 -9.40 -16.56 -0.23
CA GLY A 66 -9.88 -17.26 -1.41
C GLY A 66 -10.26 -16.28 -2.51
N SER A 67 -9.91 -16.59 -3.76
CA SER A 67 -10.44 -15.93 -4.94
C SER A 67 -10.77 -16.98 -5.98
N ILE A 68 -12.03 -17.03 -6.43
CA ILE A 68 -12.48 -17.93 -7.49
C ILE A 68 -13.16 -17.14 -8.59
N GLY A 69 -12.84 -17.45 -9.84
CA GLY A 69 -13.41 -16.73 -10.97
C GLY A 69 -12.70 -17.00 -12.28
N ASN A 70 -13.11 -16.24 -13.28
CA ASN A 70 -12.51 -16.24 -14.60
C ASN A 70 -11.54 -15.07 -14.72
N ILE A 71 -10.27 -15.40 -15.00
CA ILE A 71 -9.17 -14.45 -15.15
C ILE A 71 -8.63 -14.39 -16.59
N VAL A 72 -9.36 -14.99 -17.54
CA VAL A 72 -9.05 -14.92 -18.96
C VAL A 72 -9.14 -13.47 -19.42
N ASN A 73 -8.27 -13.09 -20.36
CA ASN A 73 -8.29 -11.77 -20.98
C ASN A 73 -9.70 -11.45 -21.53
N LEU A 74 -10.20 -10.25 -21.22
CA LEU A 74 -11.52 -9.77 -21.65
C LEU A 74 -11.74 -9.88 -23.17
N LEU A 75 -10.70 -9.72 -23.99
CA LEU A 75 -10.83 -9.86 -25.44
C LEU A 75 -11.07 -11.31 -25.89
N LYS A 76 -10.57 -12.29 -25.13
CA LYS A 76 -10.75 -13.73 -25.41
C LYS A 76 -12.07 -14.26 -24.85
N ASP A 77 -12.56 -13.70 -23.75
CA ASP A 77 -13.84 -14.07 -23.15
C ASP A 77 -14.54 -12.84 -22.52
N ARG A 78 -15.38 -12.18 -23.31
CA ARG A 78 -16.11 -10.95 -22.93
C ARG A 78 -17.30 -11.21 -22.03
N THR A 79 -17.89 -12.39 -22.11
CA THR A 79 -19.20 -12.73 -21.54
C THR A 79 -19.10 -13.78 -20.43
N ASP A 80 -17.89 -14.02 -19.90
CA ASP A 80 -17.62 -14.98 -18.83
C ASP A 80 -18.10 -16.42 -19.15
N THR A 81 -17.97 -16.79 -20.43
CA THR A 81 -18.48 -18.04 -21.01
C THR A 81 -17.58 -19.25 -20.76
N THR A 82 -16.33 -19.03 -20.36
CA THR A 82 -15.40 -20.12 -20.06
C THR A 82 -15.94 -21.01 -18.94
N THR A 83 -16.05 -22.32 -19.15
CA THR A 83 -16.57 -23.24 -18.12
C THR A 83 -15.65 -23.33 -16.90
N ARG A 84 -14.33 -23.23 -17.09
CA ARG A 84 -13.33 -23.28 -16.03
C ARG A 84 -13.31 -21.99 -15.20
N ARG A 85 -13.35 -22.15 -13.87
CA ARG A 85 -12.99 -21.10 -12.89
C ARG A 85 -11.65 -21.45 -12.29
N GLN A 86 -10.74 -20.50 -12.23
CA GLN A 86 -9.52 -20.65 -11.46
C GLN A 86 -9.83 -20.35 -10.00
N LEU A 87 -9.39 -21.19 -9.08
CA LEU A 87 -9.42 -20.96 -7.64
C LEU A 87 -8.00 -20.74 -7.17
N SER A 88 -7.78 -19.66 -6.41
CA SER A 88 -6.58 -19.44 -5.60
C SER A 88 -7.01 -19.37 -4.14
N TYR A 89 -6.41 -20.21 -3.30
CA TYR A 89 -6.69 -20.32 -1.88
C TYR A 89 -5.38 -20.33 -1.10
N ASP A 90 -5.16 -19.26 -0.33
CA ASP A 90 -3.98 -19.09 0.51
C ASP A 90 -4.38 -19.27 1.98
N ARG A 91 -3.58 -20.05 2.74
CA ARG A 91 -3.66 -20.18 4.20
C ARG A 91 -2.40 -19.60 4.83
N PHE A 92 -2.56 -18.70 5.78
CA PHE A 92 -1.47 -18.02 6.47
C PHE A 92 -1.45 -18.42 7.93
N SER A 93 -0.29 -18.84 8.42
CA SER A 93 -0.03 -19.07 9.84
C SER A 93 1.27 -18.37 10.20
N ASN A 94 1.15 -17.24 10.89
CA ASN A 94 2.28 -16.42 11.28
C ASN A 94 2.30 -16.19 12.79
N PHE A 95 3.49 -16.04 13.34
CA PHE A 95 3.76 -15.71 14.72
C PHE A 95 4.89 -14.68 14.77
N GLY A 96 4.76 -13.68 15.63
CA GLY A 96 5.79 -12.67 15.83
C GLY A 96 5.88 -12.24 17.28
N THR A 97 7.10 -11.96 17.73
CA THR A 97 7.36 -11.31 19.00
C THR A 97 8.39 -10.20 18.83
N GLU A 98 8.16 -9.08 19.50
CA GLU A 98 9.06 -7.95 19.56
C GLU A 98 9.23 -7.49 21.00
N ILE A 99 10.48 -7.30 21.41
CA ILE A 99 10.85 -6.80 22.73
C ILE A 99 11.68 -5.53 22.52
N ARG A 100 11.33 -4.48 23.25
CA ARG A 100 11.97 -3.17 23.19
C ARG A 100 12.32 -2.72 24.60
N TRP A 101 13.55 -2.31 24.80
CA TRP A 101 14.04 -1.70 26.02
C TRP A 101 14.36 -0.23 25.74
N LEU A 102 13.70 0.65 26.48
CA LEU A 102 13.90 2.10 26.46
C LEU A 102 14.61 2.52 27.74
N TYR A 103 15.74 3.21 27.58
CA TYR A 103 16.54 3.74 28.68
C TYR A 103 16.79 5.24 28.49
N THR A 104 16.47 6.02 29.51
CA THR A 104 16.71 7.46 29.53
C THR A 104 17.91 7.79 30.40
N TYR A 105 18.78 8.67 29.90
CA TYR A 105 20.02 9.07 30.56
C TYR A 105 20.27 10.56 30.37
N SER A 106 21.26 11.09 31.09
CA SER A 106 21.62 12.50 30.98
C SER A 106 22.95 12.65 30.25
N LEU A 107 22.97 13.49 29.23
CA LEU A 107 24.14 13.83 28.42
C LEU A 107 24.03 15.31 28.04
N PHE A 108 25.12 16.08 28.09
CA PHE A 108 25.11 17.54 27.82
C PHE A 108 24.07 18.34 28.64
N LYS A 109 23.80 17.92 29.88
CA LYS A 109 22.73 18.46 30.75
C LYS A 109 21.31 18.31 30.16
N GLN A 110 21.15 17.52 29.11
CA GLN A 110 19.87 17.16 28.49
C GLN A 110 19.52 15.70 28.79
N LYS A 111 18.24 15.35 28.65
CA LYS A 111 17.77 13.97 28.76
C LYS A 111 17.78 13.30 27.39
N SER A 112 18.68 12.35 27.19
CA SER A 112 18.79 11.53 25.97
C SER A 112 18.11 10.17 26.18
N SER A 113 17.74 9.50 25.09
CA SER A 113 16.98 8.24 25.15
C SER A 113 17.57 7.19 24.21
N LEU A 114 17.95 6.05 24.76
CA LEU A 114 18.41 4.87 24.04
C LEU A 114 17.27 3.86 23.93
N LEU A 115 17.02 3.36 22.73
CA LEU A 115 16.11 2.24 22.47
C LEU A 115 16.90 1.09 21.86
N VAL A 116 16.79 -0.09 22.46
CA VAL A 116 17.32 -1.34 21.90
C VAL A 116 16.17 -2.32 21.77
N GLY A 117 16.07 -3.02 20.64
CA GLY A 117 15.01 -3.98 20.42
C GLY A 117 15.43 -5.19 19.62
N THR A 118 14.64 -6.25 19.77
CA THR A 118 14.76 -7.48 18.99
C THR A 118 13.40 -7.90 18.48
N ARG A 119 13.36 -8.44 17.27
CA ARG A 119 12.15 -8.99 16.64
C ARG A 119 12.42 -10.40 16.15
N TRP A 120 11.50 -11.30 16.45
CA TRP A 120 11.41 -12.61 15.83
C TRP A 120 10.07 -12.74 15.11
N PHE A 121 10.11 -13.17 13.86
CA PHE A 121 8.91 -13.49 13.08
C PHE A 121 9.08 -14.84 12.40
N GLN A 122 8.03 -15.64 12.43
CA GLN A 122 7.95 -16.90 11.71
C GLN A 122 6.61 -16.95 10.99
N GLY A 123 6.65 -17.21 9.69
CA GLY A 123 5.47 -17.32 8.85
C GLY A 123 5.47 -18.62 8.07
N ASN A 124 4.29 -19.14 7.80
CA ASN A 124 4.08 -20.24 6.87
C ASN A 124 2.83 -19.95 6.07
N THR A 125 3.01 -19.71 4.77
CA THR A 125 1.90 -19.56 3.83
C THR A 125 1.79 -20.83 3.00
N GLN A 126 0.62 -21.47 2.99
CA GLN A 126 0.30 -22.47 1.97
C GLN A 126 -0.50 -21.80 0.87
N ARG A 127 -0.02 -21.88 -0.37
CA ARG A 127 -0.73 -21.41 -1.55
C ARG A 127 -1.18 -22.60 -2.36
N GLN A 128 -2.49 -22.66 -2.62
CA GLN A 128 -3.06 -23.58 -3.57
C GLN A 128 -3.73 -22.80 -4.70
N GLN A 129 -3.46 -23.20 -5.93
CA GLN A 129 -4.08 -22.64 -7.13
C GLN A 129 -4.45 -23.78 -8.07
N GLY A 130 -5.64 -23.73 -8.66
CA GLY A 130 -6.14 -24.82 -9.48
C GLY A 130 -7.51 -24.55 -10.09
N THR A 131 -8.08 -25.58 -10.70
CA THR A 131 -9.47 -25.53 -11.16
C THR A 131 -10.44 -25.60 -9.97
N GLY A 132 -11.26 -24.58 -9.81
CA GLY A 132 -12.35 -24.56 -8.84
C GLY A 132 -13.66 -25.15 -9.39
N ILE A 133 -14.64 -25.36 -8.52
CA ILE A 133 -15.97 -25.84 -8.90
C ILE A 133 -16.65 -24.86 -9.88
N ASN A 134 -17.25 -25.42 -10.95
CA ASN A 134 -18.02 -24.65 -11.93
C ASN A 134 -19.31 -24.08 -11.28
N GLY A 135 -20.00 -23.17 -11.99
CA GLY A 135 -21.20 -22.48 -11.51
C GLY A 135 -20.95 -21.00 -11.21
N GLN A 136 -21.89 -20.39 -10.49
CA GLN A 136 -21.88 -18.95 -10.19
C GLN A 136 -21.76 -18.61 -8.71
N SER A 137 -21.77 -19.63 -7.83
CA SER A 137 -21.73 -19.44 -6.38
C SER A 137 -20.31 -19.15 -5.87
N ALA A 138 -20.25 -18.64 -4.64
CA ALA A 138 -19.04 -18.47 -3.84
C ALA A 138 -18.51 -19.81 -3.29
N ASN A 139 -18.33 -20.81 -4.17
CA ASN A 139 -17.75 -22.10 -3.79
C ASN A 139 -16.23 -22.04 -3.93
N PHE A 140 -15.49 -22.12 -2.81
CA PHE A 140 -14.03 -22.07 -2.77
C PHE A 140 -13.38 -23.47 -2.63
N GLU A 141 -14.01 -24.49 -3.20
CA GLU A 141 -13.46 -25.84 -3.30
C GLU A 141 -12.80 -26.08 -4.66
N PHE A 142 -11.75 -26.89 -4.66
CA PHE A 142 -11.11 -27.37 -5.88
C PHE A 142 -11.96 -28.48 -6.49
N GLN A 143 -12.02 -28.53 -7.83
CA GLN A 143 -12.71 -29.62 -8.54
C GLN A 143 -12.09 -30.99 -8.24
N ASN A 144 -10.76 -31.04 -8.05
CA ASN A 144 -10.07 -32.23 -7.59
C ASN A 144 -9.12 -31.85 -6.44
N PRO A 145 -9.57 -31.94 -5.17
CA PRO A 145 -8.77 -31.53 -4.01
C PRO A 145 -7.50 -32.35 -3.78
N THR A 146 -7.46 -33.61 -4.27
CA THR A 146 -6.31 -34.50 -4.08
C THR A 146 -5.25 -34.34 -5.19
N ALA A 147 -5.60 -33.68 -6.29
CA ALA A 147 -4.70 -33.43 -7.42
C ALA A 147 -4.83 -31.99 -7.94
N ILE A 148 -4.28 -31.04 -7.17
CA ILE A 148 -4.22 -29.63 -7.55
C ILE A 148 -3.34 -29.48 -8.80
N ASN A 149 -3.87 -28.83 -9.84
CA ASN A 149 -3.31 -28.83 -11.19
C ASN A 149 -2.55 -27.56 -11.58
N GLU A 150 -2.34 -26.59 -10.66
CA GLU A 150 -1.53 -25.40 -10.93
C GLU A 150 -0.43 -25.15 -9.89
N ILE A 151 -0.78 -24.91 -8.63
CA ILE A 151 0.20 -24.63 -7.56
C ILE A 151 -0.27 -25.31 -6.28
N ASP A 152 0.60 -26.06 -5.62
CA ASP A 152 0.46 -26.43 -4.21
C ASP A 152 1.82 -26.32 -3.54
N THR A 153 2.09 -25.16 -2.93
CA THR A 153 3.40 -24.84 -2.38
C THR A 153 3.26 -24.18 -1.02
N ARG A 154 4.16 -24.53 -0.11
CA ARG A 154 4.34 -23.88 1.19
C ARG A 154 5.53 -22.93 1.16
N PHE A 155 5.41 -21.85 1.92
CA PHE A 155 6.36 -20.77 2.02
C PHE A 155 6.78 -20.51 3.47
N PRO A 156 7.58 -21.39 4.09
CA PRO A 156 8.13 -21.14 5.42
C PRO A 156 9.09 -19.96 5.38
N SER A 157 8.93 -19.03 6.31
CA SER A 157 9.79 -17.85 6.45
C SER A 157 10.15 -17.60 7.89
N ILE A 158 11.40 -17.22 8.12
CA ILE A 158 11.90 -16.78 9.43
C ILE A 158 12.56 -15.42 9.23
N ASN A 159 12.26 -14.48 10.12
CA ASN A 159 12.96 -13.22 10.21
C ASN A 159 13.39 -12.96 11.65
N ARG A 160 14.65 -12.57 11.81
CA ARG A 160 15.26 -12.20 13.09
C ARG A 160 15.89 -10.83 12.91
N ALA A 161 15.60 -9.91 13.80
CA ALA A 161 16.13 -8.57 13.74
C ALA A 161 16.61 -8.09 15.10
N VAL A 162 17.69 -7.33 15.11
CA VAL A 162 18.15 -6.56 16.28
C VAL A 162 18.33 -5.12 15.83
N PHE A 163 17.86 -4.17 16.62
CA PHE A 163 17.91 -2.76 16.28
C PHE A 163 18.25 -1.91 17.49
N VAL A 164 18.91 -0.79 17.22
CA VAL A 164 19.27 0.22 18.21
C VAL A 164 19.04 1.59 17.61
N GLU A 165 18.48 2.50 18.40
CA GLU A 165 18.31 3.90 18.06
C GLU A 165 18.61 4.74 19.30
N ASN A 166 19.29 5.87 19.16
CA ASN A 166 19.63 6.71 20.30
C ASN A 166 19.37 8.18 19.98
N ILE A 167 18.48 8.82 20.71
CA ILE A 167 18.20 10.25 20.60
C ILE A 167 19.18 11.00 21.50
N PHE A 168 20.18 11.64 20.89
CA PHE A 168 21.11 12.54 21.56
C PHE A 168 20.60 13.96 21.51
N TRP A 169 20.28 14.54 22.66
CA TRP A 169 20.01 15.97 22.77
C TRP A 169 21.32 16.73 22.99
N ILE A 170 21.79 17.43 21.96
CA ILE A 170 23.04 18.21 22.00
C ILE A 170 22.85 19.47 22.85
N ASN A 171 21.67 20.07 22.76
CA ASN A 171 21.22 21.21 23.56
C ASN A 171 19.67 21.21 23.61
N PRO A 172 18.99 22.14 24.31
CA PRO A 172 17.51 22.12 24.44
C PRO A 172 16.73 22.23 23.11
N LYS A 173 17.38 22.62 22.01
CA LYS A 173 16.76 22.82 20.70
C LYS A 173 17.15 21.79 19.67
N TRP A 174 18.28 21.10 19.83
CA TRP A 174 18.85 20.25 18.79
C TRP A 174 19.03 18.81 19.25
N SER A 175 18.47 17.88 18.48
CA SER A 175 18.69 16.45 18.64
C SER A 175 19.25 15.79 17.38
N ILE A 176 20.02 14.72 17.58
CA ILE A 176 20.55 13.83 16.56
C ILE A 176 20.20 12.41 16.96
N THR A 177 19.70 11.63 16.00
CA THR A 177 19.19 10.29 16.21
C THR A 177 19.80 9.30 15.21
N PRO A 178 21.00 8.77 15.47
CA PRO A 178 21.50 7.62 14.72
C PRO A 178 20.74 6.34 15.10
N GLY A 179 20.57 5.47 14.11
CA GLY A 179 19.96 4.16 14.25
C GLY A 179 20.63 3.12 13.37
N ALA A 180 20.60 1.87 13.83
CA ALA A 180 21.09 0.72 13.08
C ALA A 180 20.16 -0.48 13.31
N ARG A 181 19.94 -1.26 12.25
CA ARG A 181 19.09 -2.45 12.28
C ARG A 181 19.73 -3.59 11.50
N PHE A 182 20.07 -4.67 12.20
CA PHE A 182 20.48 -5.92 11.57
C PHE A 182 19.26 -6.80 11.28
N GLU A 183 19.21 -7.40 10.09
CA GLU A 183 18.16 -8.30 9.65
C GLU A 183 18.77 -9.62 9.16
N ASN A 184 18.24 -10.75 9.65
CA ASN A 184 18.43 -12.08 9.10
C ASN A 184 17.08 -12.58 8.59
N ILE A 185 16.99 -12.87 7.28
CA ILE A 185 15.77 -13.34 6.62
C ILE A 185 16.04 -14.67 5.95
N ILE A 186 15.26 -15.68 6.28
CA ILE A 186 15.29 -17.00 5.65
C ILE A 186 13.93 -17.21 4.98
N SER A 187 13.93 -17.31 3.65
CA SER A 187 12.74 -17.63 2.84
C SER A 187 12.92 -19.01 2.24
N LYS A 188 11.94 -19.90 2.45
CA LYS A 188 11.93 -21.25 1.88
C LYS A 188 10.70 -21.48 1.03
N THR A 189 10.81 -22.39 0.09
CA THR A 189 9.67 -23.02 -0.59
C THR A 189 9.76 -24.51 -0.49
N SER A 190 8.59 -25.14 -0.40
CA SER A 190 8.47 -26.58 -0.54
C SER A 190 7.12 -26.92 -1.16
N GLY A 191 7.12 -27.70 -2.24
CA GLY A 191 5.90 -28.18 -2.87
C GLY A 191 6.04 -28.29 -4.37
N ILE A 192 4.92 -28.18 -5.08
CA ILE A 192 4.84 -28.40 -6.51
C ILE A 192 4.12 -27.25 -7.20
N SER A 193 4.47 -27.01 -8.45
CA SER A 193 3.70 -26.19 -9.37
C SER A 193 3.73 -26.80 -10.76
N PHE A 194 2.86 -26.34 -11.64
CA PHE A 194 2.80 -26.79 -13.02
C PHE A 194 2.98 -25.60 -13.95
N ASP A 195 3.83 -25.77 -14.95
CA ASP A 195 4.00 -24.74 -15.98
C ASP A 195 2.80 -24.69 -16.96
N LYS A 196 2.91 -23.87 -18.01
CA LYS A 196 1.83 -23.74 -19.00
C LYS A 196 1.62 -25.03 -19.81
N SER A 197 2.67 -25.82 -20.06
CA SER A 197 2.58 -27.14 -20.72
C SER A 197 2.06 -28.26 -19.80
N GLY A 198 1.93 -28.00 -18.50
CA GLY A 198 1.51 -29.00 -17.53
C GLY A 198 2.66 -29.86 -16.99
N LEU A 199 3.92 -29.47 -17.24
CA LEU A 199 5.08 -30.10 -16.64
C LEU A 199 5.10 -29.78 -15.15
N LYS A 200 5.29 -30.81 -14.33
CA LYS A 200 5.42 -30.70 -12.87
C LYS A 200 6.80 -30.14 -12.51
N LEU A 201 6.82 -29.03 -11.78
CA LEU A 201 7.99 -28.38 -11.22
C LEU A 201 8.03 -28.58 -9.71
N ASN A 202 9.15 -29.07 -9.20
CA ASN A 202 9.38 -29.21 -7.76
C ASN A 202 9.97 -27.90 -7.20
N ASN A 203 9.24 -27.26 -6.30
CA ASN A 203 9.59 -25.96 -5.74
C ASN A 203 10.29 -26.12 -4.39
N ASN A 204 11.57 -26.47 -4.41
CA ASN A 204 12.39 -26.60 -3.21
C ASN A 204 13.57 -25.62 -3.27
N PHE A 205 13.41 -24.42 -2.71
CA PHE A 205 14.51 -23.47 -2.55
C PHE A 205 14.57 -22.91 -1.13
N SER A 206 15.76 -22.47 -0.73
CA SER A 206 16.00 -21.76 0.53
C SER A 206 16.96 -20.61 0.26
N LYS A 207 16.57 -19.39 0.60
CA LYS A 207 17.41 -18.19 0.45
C LYS A 207 17.54 -17.47 1.78
N THR A 208 18.78 -17.29 2.22
CA THR A 208 19.14 -16.56 3.44
C THR A 208 19.74 -15.21 3.08
N ARG A 209 19.28 -14.14 3.74
CA ARG A 209 19.83 -12.78 3.62
C ARG A 209 20.26 -12.28 4.99
N ASN A 210 21.40 -11.60 5.04
CA ASN A 210 21.91 -10.91 6.22
C ASN A 210 22.37 -9.52 5.79
N PHE A 211 21.88 -8.48 6.46
CA PHE A 211 22.27 -7.11 6.15
C PHE A 211 22.03 -6.19 7.35
N ILE A 212 22.68 -5.03 7.31
CA ILE A 212 22.47 -3.93 8.25
C ILE A 212 21.83 -2.79 7.46
N LEU A 213 20.84 -2.14 8.07
CA LEU A 213 20.26 -0.88 7.61
C LEU A 213 20.66 0.22 8.58
N LEU A 214 21.22 1.29 8.06
CA LEU A 214 21.60 2.47 8.82
C LEU A 214 20.59 3.61 8.62
N GLY A 215 20.45 4.44 9.65
CA GLY A 215 19.64 5.64 9.60
C GLY A 215 20.22 6.75 10.47
N LEU A 216 19.99 7.99 10.05
CA LEU A 216 20.37 9.19 10.78
C LEU A 216 19.26 10.23 10.65
N GLY A 217 18.69 10.62 11.78
CA GLY A 217 17.76 11.75 11.89
C GLY A 217 18.38 12.91 12.65
N THR A 218 17.87 14.12 12.40
CA THR A 218 18.13 15.29 13.23
C THR A 218 16.91 16.19 13.28
N SER A 219 16.72 16.86 14.42
CA SER A 219 15.62 17.80 14.65
C SER A 219 16.13 19.03 15.38
N TYR A 220 15.73 20.21 14.89
CA TYR A 220 16.08 21.52 15.43
C TYR A 220 14.83 22.37 15.68
N HIS A 221 14.56 22.70 16.93
CA HIS A 221 13.47 23.58 17.35
C HIS A 221 13.87 25.05 17.25
N LEU A 222 13.41 25.73 16.19
CA LEU A 222 13.55 27.18 16.04
C LEU A 222 12.75 27.93 17.13
N LYS A 223 11.55 27.43 17.41
CA LYS A 223 10.64 27.84 18.49
C LYS A 223 10.00 26.59 19.10
N PRO A 224 9.37 26.66 20.30
CA PRO A 224 8.71 25.50 20.88
C PRO A 224 7.67 24.82 19.96
N GLU A 225 7.02 25.60 19.09
CA GLU A 225 6.00 25.10 18.15
C GLU A 225 6.50 24.99 16.70
N ILE A 226 7.80 25.18 16.45
CA ILE A 226 8.37 25.20 15.09
C ILE A 226 9.67 24.38 15.06
N GLU A 227 9.68 23.35 14.21
CA GLU A 227 10.73 22.35 14.08
C GLU A 227 11.22 22.27 12.63
N VAL A 228 12.53 22.28 12.44
CA VAL A 228 13.20 21.84 11.20
C VAL A 228 13.74 20.44 11.45
N TYR A 229 13.54 19.52 10.52
CA TYR A 229 14.03 18.16 10.64
C TYR A 229 14.68 17.69 9.35
N ALA A 230 15.59 16.74 9.46
CA ALA A 230 16.12 16.00 8.34
C ALA A 230 16.32 14.54 8.74
N ASN A 231 16.14 13.60 7.81
CA ASN A 231 16.48 12.21 8.04
C ASN A 231 16.98 11.54 6.75
N ILE A 232 17.77 10.50 6.90
CA ILE A 232 18.14 9.57 5.84
C ILE A 232 18.16 8.15 6.41
N SER A 233 17.60 7.19 5.69
CA SER A 233 17.56 5.78 6.10
C SER A 233 17.66 4.84 4.91
N GLU A 234 18.41 3.76 5.06
CA GLU A 234 18.47 2.69 4.07
C GLU A 234 17.19 1.85 4.12
N ASN A 235 16.75 1.39 2.94
CA ASN A 235 15.58 0.53 2.80
C ASN A 235 15.91 -0.78 2.06
N TYR A 236 15.13 -1.81 2.38
CA TYR A 236 15.26 -3.13 1.79
C TYR A 236 13.89 -3.78 1.67
N SER A 237 13.63 -4.44 0.54
CA SER A 237 12.46 -5.28 0.36
C SER A 237 12.86 -6.63 -0.25
N PRO A 238 12.68 -7.75 0.47
CA PRO A 238 12.92 -9.06 -0.11
C PRO A 238 11.87 -9.35 -1.19
N ILE A 239 12.26 -10.11 -2.21
CA ILE A 239 11.31 -10.62 -3.22
C ILE A 239 10.19 -11.39 -2.51
N ASN A 240 8.93 -11.10 -2.85
CA ASN A 240 7.80 -11.80 -2.25
C ASN A 240 7.57 -13.15 -2.92
N PHE A 241 6.91 -14.07 -2.21
CA PHE A 241 6.50 -15.35 -2.80
C PHE A 241 5.49 -15.19 -3.96
N SER A 242 4.68 -14.13 -3.92
CA SER A 242 3.82 -13.70 -5.04
C SER A 242 4.58 -13.16 -6.24
N ASP A 243 5.89 -12.97 -6.13
CA ASP A 243 6.75 -12.58 -7.25
C ASP A 243 7.47 -13.78 -7.86
N ILE A 244 7.60 -14.91 -7.16
CA ILE A 244 8.41 -16.07 -7.58
C ILE A 244 7.56 -17.18 -8.16
N ILE A 245 6.44 -17.55 -7.51
CA ILE A 245 5.60 -18.69 -7.93
C ILE A 245 4.18 -18.20 -8.20
N VAL A 246 3.93 -17.84 -9.47
CA VAL A 246 2.62 -17.40 -9.96
C VAL A 246 2.35 -18.03 -11.32
N ARG A 247 1.16 -18.62 -11.47
CA ARG A 247 0.64 -19.06 -12.76
C ARG A 247 -0.42 -18.07 -13.22
N SER A 248 -0.12 -17.33 -14.28
CA SER A 248 -1.04 -16.37 -14.89
C SER A 248 -1.13 -16.62 -16.39
N PRO A 249 -2.32 -16.52 -17.01
CA PRO A 249 -2.43 -16.50 -18.46
C PRO A 249 -1.80 -15.24 -19.06
N ASN A 250 -1.70 -14.15 -18.28
CA ASN A 250 -1.35 -12.82 -18.78
C ASN A 250 0.15 -12.49 -18.66
N PHE A 251 0.94 -13.24 -17.88
CA PHE A 251 2.38 -12.99 -17.70
C PHE A 251 3.19 -14.22 -17.24
N SER A 252 4.51 -14.17 -17.42
CA SER A 252 5.53 -15.07 -16.85
C SER A 252 6.36 -14.37 -15.77
N VAL A 253 7.18 -15.13 -15.05
CA VAL A 253 8.06 -14.65 -13.97
C VAL A 253 9.50 -15.04 -14.29
N ASP A 254 10.43 -14.09 -14.12
CA ASP A 254 11.87 -14.35 -14.19
C ASP A 254 12.34 -15.11 -12.92
N PRO A 255 12.97 -16.28 -13.05
CA PRO A 255 13.46 -17.03 -11.90
C PRO A 255 14.63 -16.33 -11.16
N ASN A 256 15.31 -15.37 -11.78
CA ASN A 256 16.50 -14.71 -11.26
C ASN A 256 16.21 -13.34 -10.63
N LEU A 257 15.01 -13.14 -10.10
CA LEU A 257 14.66 -11.92 -9.37
C LEU A 257 15.68 -11.62 -8.26
N LYS A 258 16.01 -10.33 -8.15
CA LYS A 258 16.87 -9.72 -7.13
C LYS A 258 16.02 -8.93 -6.14
N ASP A 259 16.51 -8.87 -4.90
CA ASP A 259 15.86 -8.11 -3.84
C ASP A 259 16.04 -6.60 -4.09
N VAL A 260 15.06 -5.83 -3.61
CA VAL A 260 15.06 -4.38 -3.70
C VAL A 260 15.91 -3.79 -2.58
N THR A 261 16.69 -2.79 -2.93
CA THR A 261 17.52 -2.00 -1.99
C THR A 261 17.38 -0.52 -2.32
N GLY A 262 17.71 0.37 -1.39
CA GLY A 262 17.69 1.80 -1.65
C GLY A 262 17.82 2.62 -0.38
N PHE A 263 17.39 3.87 -0.44
CA PHE A 263 17.31 4.75 0.71
C PHE A 263 16.16 5.75 0.54
N ASN A 264 15.74 6.34 1.66
CA ASN A 264 14.87 7.50 1.69
C ASN A 264 15.56 8.61 2.48
N ALA A 265 15.49 9.84 1.99
CA ALA A 265 15.96 11.02 2.66
C ALA A 265 14.87 12.08 2.64
N ASP A 266 14.64 12.75 3.77
CA ASP A 266 13.67 13.84 3.88
C ASP A 266 14.30 15.04 4.59
N PHE A 267 13.87 16.23 4.19
CA PHE A 267 14.16 17.48 4.86
C PHE A 267 12.86 18.26 4.98
N GLY A 268 12.51 18.72 6.17
CA GLY A 268 11.23 19.38 6.37
C GLY A 268 11.18 20.37 7.51
N PHE A 269 10.08 21.11 7.51
CA PHE A 269 9.80 22.21 8.40
C PHE A 269 8.32 22.17 8.77
N ARG A 270 8.03 21.99 10.06
CA ARG A 270 6.66 21.83 10.55
C ARG A 270 6.41 22.60 11.83
N GLY A 271 5.14 22.89 12.09
CA GLY A 271 4.78 23.57 13.30
C GLY A 271 3.44 24.28 13.28
N LYS A 272 3.31 25.22 14.21
CA LYS A 272 2.14 26.09 14.38
C LYS A 272 2.62 27.51 14.64
N ASN A 273 1.80 28.49 14.29
CA ASN A 273 2.03 29.88 14.65
C ASN A 273 0.70 30.65 14.78
N LYS A 274 0.77 31.96 14.99
CA LYS A 274 -0.41 32.81 15.17
C LYS A 274 -1.38 32.80 13.98
N PHE A 275 -0.88 32.62 12.77
CA PHE A 275 -1.65 32.66 11.52
C PHE A 275 -1.98 31.26 10.97
N LEU A 276 -1.09 30.29 11.19
CA LEU A 276 -1.21 28.92 10.70
C LEU A 276 -1.51 27.99 11.90
N SER A 277 -2.70 27.40 11.88
CA SER A 277 -3.13 26.41 12.89
C SER A 277 -2.26 25.16 12.87
N SER A 278 -1.74 24.81 11.69
CA SER A 278 -0.76 23.75 11.46
C SER A 278 -0.12 23.95 10.09
N PHE A 279 1.18 23.65 9.98
CA PHE A 279 1.84 23.48 8.69
C PHE A 279 2.90 22.38 8.75
N ASP A 280 3.14 21.74 7.62
CA ASP A 280 4.28 20.84 7.36
C ASP A 280 4.70 21.05 5.91
N ILE A 281 5.97 21.31 5.67
CA ILE A 281 6.55 21.50 4.35
C ILE A 281 7.81 20.66 4.30
N SER A 282 7.88 19.70 3.40
CA SER A 282 9.01 18.79 3.27
C SER A 282 9.41 18.61 1.81
N ALA A 283 10.67 18.27 1.62
CA ALA A 283 11.21 17.71 0.39
C ALA A 283 11.78 16.33 0.70
N TYR A 284 11.65 15.41 -0.24
CA TYR A 284 12.11 14.05 -0.08
C TYR A 284 12.82 13.54 -1.32
N TRP A 285 13.69 12.55 -1.11
CA TRP A 285 14.38 11.80 -2.14
C TRP A 285 14.38 10.31 -1.79
N MET A 286 13.82 9.50 -2.66
CA MET A 286 13.81 8.05 -2.57
C MET A 286 14.61 7.46 -3.74
N ALA A 287 15.55 6.59 -3.42
CA ALA A 287 16.23 5.73 -4.39
C ALA A 287 15.67 4.31 -4.28
N TYR A 288 15.39 3.69 -5.42
CA TYR A 288 14.81 2.35 -5.48
C TYR A 288 15.54 1.52 -6.52
N ASN A 289 16.43 0.65 -6.06
CA ASN A 289 17.25 -0.22 -6.90
C ASN A 289 16.60 -1.59 -7.08
N ASN A 290 16.86 -2.22 -8.23
CA ASN A 290 16.31 -3.52 -8.61
C ASN A 290 14.78 -3.55 -8.56
N ARG A 291 14.12 -2.49 -9.01
CA ARG A 291 12.65 -2.42 -9.07
C ARG A 291 12.08 -3.63 -9.78
N ILE A 292 11.10 -4.30 -9.19
CA ILE A 292 10.39 -5.42 -9.82
C ILE A 292 9.18 -4.86 -10.55
N GLY A 293 9.03 -5.22 -11.82
CA GLY A 293 7.89 -4.81 -12.64
C GLY A 293 7.77 -5.67 -13.89
N PHE A 294 6.99 -5.22 -14.87
CA PHE A 294 6.71 -6.00 -16.08
C PHE A 294 7.45 -5.43 -17.29
N ILE A 295 8.02 -6.30 -18.11
CA ILE A 295 8.52 -5.98 -19.46
C ILE A 295 7.78 -6.81 -20.50
N ASN A 296 7.64 -6.26 -21.71
CA ASN A 296 7.11 -6.99 -22.84
C ASN A 296 8.19 -7.91 -23.43
N LYS A 297 7.87 -9.19 -23.61
CA LYS A 297 8.75 -10.20 -24.19
C LYS A 297 7.99 -10.94 -25.30
N LYS A 298 8.61 -11.09 -26.46
CA LYS A 298 8.06 -11.95 -27.51
C LYS A 298 8.05 -13.39 -27.02
N SER A 299 6.97 -14.11 -27.28
CA SER A 299 6.90 -15.54 -27.04
C SER A 299 7.99 -16.26 -27.83
N PRO A 300 8.41 -17.47 -27.41
CA PRO A 300 9.45 -18.23 -28.10
C PRO A 300 9.16 -18.51 -29.58
N ASP A 301 7.87 -18.59 -29.96
CA ASP A 301 7.41 -18.75 -31.35
C ASP A 301 7.25 -17.42 -32.11
N GLY A 302 7.44 -16.28 -31.44
CA GLY A 302 7.32 -14.93 -32.01
C GLY A 302 5.89 -14.48 -32.31
N LEU A 303 4.87 -15.29 -32.00
CA LEU A 303 3.47 -15.06 -32.38
C LEU A 303 2.69 -14.22 -31.35
N GLU A 304 3.16 -14.16 -30.10
CA GLU A 304 2.52 -13.41 -29.02
C GLU A 304 3.52 -12.49 -28.31
N VAL A 305 3.03 -11.40 -27.72
CA VAL A 305 3.78 -10.60 -26.74
C VAL A 305 3.24 -10.98 -25.36
N LEU A 306 4.11 -11.56 -24.53
CA LEU A 306 3.82 -11.90 -23.15
C LEU A 306 4.52 -10.91 -22.22
N MET A 307 3.86 -10.55 -21.12
CA MET A 307 4.53 -9.79 -20.06
C MET A 307 5.41 -10.73 -19.24
N GLU A 308 6.62 -10.31 -18.91
CA GLU A 308 7.53 -10.99 -17.97
C GLU A 308 7.75 -10.11 -16.75
N ARG A 309 7.52 -10.65 -15.55
CA ARG A 309 7.86 -9.97 -14.29
C ARG A 309 9.34 -10.19 -13.98
N THR A 310 10.12 -9.12 -13.94
CA THR A 310 11.57 -9.15 -13.68
C THR A 310 12.04 -7.88 -12.96
N ASN A 311 13.33 -7.77 -12.64
CA ASN A 311 13.94 -6.51 -12.20
C ASN A 311 14.10 -5.56 -13.40
N ILE A 312 13.30 -4.50 -13.41
CA ILE A 312 13.21 -3.51 -14.49
C ILE A 312 14.09 -2.27 -14.26
N GLY A 313 15.02 -2.35 -13.30
CA GLY A 313 16.13 -1.41 -13.16
C GLY A 313 16.12 -0.57 -11.89
N LYS A 314 16.67 0.64 -11.97
CA LYS A 314 16.76 1.59 -10.84
C LYS A 314 15.88 2.78 -11.13
N SER A 315 15.12 3.21 -10.14
CA SER A 315 14.29 4.41 -10.21
C SER A 315 14.59 5.34 -9.05
N GLN A 316 14.31 6.64 -9.24
CA GLN A 316 14.27 7.60 -8.15
C GLN A 316 12.93 8.29 -8.10
N SER A 317 12.56 8.77 -6.92
CA SER A 317 11.41 9.66 -6.68
C SER A 317 11.90 10.84 -5.87
N ILE A 318 11.81 12.04 -6.43
CA ILE A 318 12.16 13.29 -5.75
C ILE A 318 10.91 14.14 -5.72
N GLY A 319 10.56 14.66 -4.55
CA GLY A 319 9.30 15.37 -4.39
C GLY A 319 9.30 16.38 -3.26
N ALA A 320 8.18 17.11 -3.20
CA ALA A 320 7.88 18.03 -2.13
C ALA A 320 6.44 17.80 -1.65
N GLU A 321 6.25 17.83 -0.34
CA GLU A 321 4.94 17.70 0.28
C GLU A 321 4.66 18.92 1.14
N THR A 322 3.42 19.39 1.10
CA THR A 322 2.97 20.51 1.90
C THR A 322 1.61 20.21 2.51
N PHE A 323 1.44 20.62 3.75
CA PHE A 323 0.17 20.72 4.43
C PHE A 323 0.12 22.09 5.12
N ILE A 324 -0.95 22.84 4.89
CA ILE A 324 -1.18 24.13 5.53
C ILE A 324 -2.64 24.19 5.94
N GLU A 325 -2.90 24.51 7.20
CA GLU A 325 -4.24 24.80 7.72
C GLU A 325 -4.26 26.15 8.43
N THR A 326 -5.26 26.97 8.10
CA THR A 326 -5.48 28.27 8.72
C THR A 326 -6.93 28.48 9.09
N SER A 327 -7.18 29.14 10.22
CA SER A 327 -8.51 29.65 10.58
C SER A 327 -8.62 31.09 10.11
N ILE A 328 -9.43 31.31 9.07
CA ILE A 328 -9.72 32.64 8.53
C ILE A 328 -10.39 33.48 9.62
N SER A 329 -11.34 32.89 10.35
CA SER A 329 -12.06 33.58 11.43
C SER A 329 -11.13 34.14 12.51
N LYS A 330 -10.04 33.43 12.85
CA LYS A 330 -9.00 33.97 13.75
C LYS A 330 -8.20 35.11 13.13
N ILE A 331 -7.86 35.02 11.83
CA ILE A 331 -7.11 36.07 11.12
C ILE A 331 -7.91 37.38 11.08
N ILE A 332 -9.19 37.31 10.70
CA ILE A 332 -10.07 38.50 10.60
C ILE A 332 -10.70 38.90 11.94
N LYS A 333 -10.33 38.23 13.05
CA LYS A 333 -10.86 38.44 14.40
C LYS A 333 -12.41 38.39 14.45
N GLN A 334 -13.00 37.46 13.71
CA GLN A 334 -14.44 37.26 13.66
C GLN A 334 -14.98 36.93 15.06
N ASN A 335 -16.15 37.47 15.39
CA ASN A 335 -16.80 37.14 16.65
C ASN A 335 -17.11 35.63 16.70
N PRO A 336 -16.65 34.88 17.72
CA PRO A 336 -16.85 33.43 17.82
C PRO A 336 -18.31 32.97 17.74
N LYS A 337 -19.28 33.86 18.02
CA LYS A 337 -20.71 33.57 17.89
C LYS A 337 -21.13 33.20 16.45
N TYR A 338 -20.37 33.64 15.45
CA TYR A 338 -20.62 33.36 14.04
C TYR A 338 -19.86 32.11 13.52
N GLY A 339 -19.20 31.36 14.41
CA GLY A 339 -18.46 30.14 14.06
C GLY A 339 -17.03 30.41 13.59
N ASP A 340 -16.36 29.32 13.22
CA ASP A 340 -14.98 29.30 12.75
C ASP A 340 -14.92 28.72 11.33
N PHE A 341 -14.35 29.47 10.41
CA PHE A 341 -14.00 29.04 9.06
C PHE A 341 -12.51 28.74 8.99
N SER A 342 -12.17 27.48 8.69
CA SER A 342 -10.80 27.09 8.37
C SER A 342 -10.68 26.60 6.94
N ILE A 343 -9.52 26.85 6.34
CA ILE A 343 -9.12 26.31 5.05
C ILE A 343 -7.88 25.47 5.28
N PHE A 344 -7.84 24.31 4.62
CA PHE A 344 -6.63 23.51 4.52
C PHE A 344 -6.26 23.24 3.06
N ASN A 345 -4.96 23.07 2.83
CA ASN A 345 -4.41 22.59 1.58
C ASN A 345 -3.33 21.55 1.89
N SER A 346 -3.45 20.39 1.25
CA SER A 346 -2.44 19.35 1.20
C SER A 346 -2.05 19.18 -0.26
N LEU A 347 -0.76 19.33 -0.58
CA LEU A 347 -0.24 19.19 -1.94
C LEU A 347 1.03 18.34 -1.88
N SER A 348 1.08 17.32 -2.73
CA SER A 348 2.26 16.51 -3.00
C SER A 348 2.64 16.67 -4.46
N TYR A 349 3.91 17.02 -4.70
CA TYR A 349 4.54 16.98 -6.01
C TYR A 349 5.60 15.89 -6.02
N THR A 350 5.56 15.00 -7.00
CA THR A 350 6.45 13.86 -7.09
C THR A 350 6.97 13.69 -8.51
N PHE A 351 8.29 13.78 -8.69
CA PHE A 351 8.96 13.45 -9.94
C PHE A 351 9.64 12.09 -9.80
N SER A 352 9.11 11.07 -10.49
CA SER A 352 9.61 9.69 -10.39
C SER A 352 10.00 9.15 -11.74
N GLN A 353 11.26 8.75 -11.92
CA GLN A 353 11.76 8.27 -13.21
C GLN A 353 12.70 7.07 -13.08
N TYR A 354 12.81 6.29 -14.16
CA TYR A 354 13.82 5.26 -14.33
C TYR A 354 15.19 5.88 -14.67
N LEU A 355 16.21 5.56 -13.88
CA LEU A 355 17.61 5.97 -14.09
C LEU A 355 18.41 4.91 -14.85
N GLU A 356 18.10 3.64 -14.60
CA GLU A 356 18.68 2.48 -15.27
C GLU A 356 17.54 1.52 -15.59
N ALA A 357 17.58 0.88 -16.76
CA ALA A 357 16.61 -0.14 -17.16
C ALA A 357 17.24 -1.16 -18.12
N PRO A 358 16.72 -2.40 -18.19
CA PRO A 358 17.19 -3.41 -19.16
C PRO A 358 17.01 -2.97 -20.62
N LEU A 359 15.96 -2.19 -20.89
CA LEU A 359 15.65 -1.65 -22.22
C LEU A 359 15.92 -0.16 -22.23
N LYS A 360 16.82 0.31 -23.11
CA LYS A 360 17.29 1.71 -23.12
C LYS A 360 16.17 2.75 -23.23
N TYR A 361 15.10 2.44 -23.94
CA TYR A 361 13.98 3.36 -24.12
C TYR A 361 13.16 3.59 -22.84
N MET A 362 13.34 2.77 -21.80
CA MET A 362 12.69 2.95 -20.50
C MET A 362 13.42 3.97 -19.61
N ILE A 363 14.69 4.30 -19.91
CA ILE A 363 15.44 5.27 -19.13
C ILE A 363 14.82 6.67 -19.34
N GLY A 364 14.49 7.35 -18.25
CA GLY A 364 13.78 8.64 -18.27
C GLY A 364 12.25 8.51 -18.28
N ASN A 365 11.69 7.32 -18.44
CA ASN A 365 10.24 7.10 -18.31
C ASN A 365 9.79 7.33 -16.87
N ASP A 366 8.56 7.80 -16.72
CA ASP A 366 7.89 7.96 -15.44
C ASP A 366 7.63 6.59 -14.79
N VAL A 367 7.78 6.51 -13.48
CA VAL A 367 7.44 5.31 -12.71
C VAL A 367 5.92 5.08 -12.73
N GLU A 368 5.51 3.83 -12.81
CA GLU A 368 4.10 3.45 -12.81
C GLU A 368 3.37 3.84 -11.53
N TYR A 369 2.10 4.22 -11.68
CA TYR A 369 1.21 4.58 -10.58
C TYR A 369 1.77 5.69 -9.67
N ALA A 370 2.59 6.59 -10.23
CA ALA A 370 3.19 7.72 -9.55
C ALA A 370 2.71 9.03 -10.21
N PRO A 371 1.53 9.56 -9.83
CA PRO A 371 1.03 10.81 -10.38
C PRO A 371 1.92 11.97 -9.91
N ARG A 372 2.15 12.96 -10.80
CA ARG A 372 3.04 14.08 -10.49
C ARG A 372 2.48 15.00 -9.43
N PHE A 373 1.16 15.21 -9.43
CA PHE A 373 0.47 16.04 -8.44
C PHE A 373 -0.65 15.27 -7.75
N ILE A 374 -0.71 15.40 -6.42
CA ILE A 374 -1.88 15.03 -5.63
C ILE A 374 -2.21 16.23 -4.75
N GLN A 375 -3.41 16.77 -4.91
CA GLN A 375 -3.89 17.91 -4.13
C GLN A 375 -5.20 17.56 -3.42
N ARG A 376 -5.28 17.91 -2.15
CA ARG A 376 -6.51 17.88 -1.35
C ARG A 376 -6.67 19.21 -0.65
N THR A 377 -7.73 19.94 -0.96
CA THR A 377 -8.03 21.21 -0.31
C THR A 377 -9.45 21.22 0.18
N GLY A 378 -9.73 21.91 1.27
CA GLY A 378 -11.08 21.95 1.79
C GLY A 378 -11.33 23.12 2.71
N ILE A 379 -12.62 23.41 2.85
CA ILE A 379 -13.14 24.45 3.73
C ILE A 379 -13.93 23.74 4.82
N THR A 380 -13.64 24.09 6.07
CA THR A 380 -14.39 23.60 7.23
C THR A 380 -15.05 24.77 7.93
N TYR A 381 -16.36 24.64 8.17
CA TYR A 381 -17.12 25.53 9.02
C TYR A 381 -17.51 24.81 10.30
N LYS A 382 -17.20 25.42 11.45
CA LYS A 382 -17.54 24.89 12.77
C LYS A 382 -18.36 25.91 13.56
N LEU A 383 -19.56 25.53 13.97
CA LEU A 383 -20.41 26.33 14.85
C LEU A 383 -21.02 25.45 15.94
N LYS A 384 -20.61 25.68 17.20
CA LYS A 384 -21.05 24.89 18.37
C LYS A 384 -20.85 23.38 18.10
N ASN A 385 -21.96 22.67 17.92
CA ASN A 385 -22.05 21.23 17.73
C ASN A 385 -22.03 20.79 16.27
N LEU A 386 -22.09 21.75 15.33
CA LEU A 386 -22.08 21.51 13.89
C LEU A 386 -20.66 21.67 13.35
N LYS A 387 -20.19 20.69 12.57
CA LYS A 387 -18.97 20.78 11.76
C LYS A 387 -19.27 20.33 10.35
N THR A 388 -19.12 21.22 9.38
CA THR A 388 -19.33 20.94 7.96
C THR A 388 -18.03 21.12 7.21
N THR A 389 -17.70 20.19 6.30
CA THR A 389 -16.50 20.24 5.48
C THR A 389 -16.86 19.96 4.02
N VAL A 390 -16.34 20.80 3.12
CA VAL A 390 -16.29 20.53 1.68
C VAL A 390 -14.83 20.29 1.31
N GLN A 391 -14.53 19.20 0.64
CA GLN A 391 -13.19 18.84 0.21
C GLN A 391 -13.15 18.63 -1.30
N TYR A 392 -12.20 19.28 -1.96
CA TYR A 392 -11.82 19.03 -3.35
C TYR A 392 -10.54 18.19 -3.36
N ALA A 393 -10.54 17.09 -4.10
CA ALA A 393 -9.37 16.27 -4.35
C ALA A 393 -9.08 16.20 -5.84
N TYR A 394 -7.81 16.37 -6.20
CA TYR A 394 -7.27 16.23 -7.55
C TYR A 394 -6.07 15.28 -7.52
N THR A 395 -6.04 14.35 -8.46
CA THR A 395 -4.91 13.47 -8.72
C THR A 395 -4.58 13.58 -10.19
N ASP A 396 -3.31 13.83 -10.51
CA ASP A 396 -2.84 13.93 -11.88
C ASP A 396 -2.88 12.58 -12.61
N ASN A 397 -2.64 12.62 -13.93
CA ASN A 397 -2.52 11.41 -14.72
C ASN A 397 -1.28 10.58 -14.30
N GLN A 398 -1.31 9.29 -14.59
CA GLN A 398 -0.23 8.36 -14.26
C GLN A 398 -0.20 7.18 -15.24
N PHE A 399 0.96 6.59 -15.46
CA PHE A 399 1.12 5.41 -16.30
C PHE A 399 0.86 4.12 -15.54
N SER A 400 0.36 3.09 -16.22
CA SER A 400 0.15 1.75 -15.65
C SER A 400 1.33 0.79 -15.83
N ASN A 401 2.33 1.16 -16.64
CA ASN A 401 3.49 0.32 -17.03
C ASN A 401 4.76 1.15 -17.32
N ALA A 402 5.91 0.50 -17.17
CA ALA A 402 7.24 1.09 -17.37
C ALA A 402 7.49 1.60 -18.80
N ASP A 403 6.78 1.09 -19.81
CA ASP A 403 6.89 1.59 -21.19
C ASP A 403 6.20 2.97 -21.37
N ASN A 404 5.52 3.49 -20.34
CA ASN A 404 4.74 4.73 -20.41
C ASN A 404 3.75 4.74 -21.59
N THR A 405 3.00 3.63 -21.72
CA THR A 405 2.03 3.48 -22.81
C THR A 405 0.93 4.53 -22.69
N GLU A 406 0.91 5.50 -23.61
CA GLU A 406 -0.13 6.54 -23.64
C GLU A 406 -1.46 5.97 -24.11
N LYS A 407 -1.49 5.41 -25.32
CA LYS A 407 -2.71 4.85 -25.92
C LYS A 407 -3.07 3.52 -25.24
N PRO A 408 -4.25 3.40 -24.61
CA PRO A 408 -4.64 2.18 -23.93
C PRO A 408 -4.68 0.97 -24.86
N THR A 409 -4.28 -0.19 -24.33
CA THR A 409 -4.43 -1.46 -25.03
C THR A 409 -5.90 -1.85 -25.12
N GLU A 410 -6.30 -2.56 -26.18
CA GLU A 410 -7.71 -2.91 -26.41
C GLU A 410 -8.34 -3.73 -25.26
N ASN A 411 -7.53 -4.49 -24.52
CA ASN A 411 -7.96 -5.26 -23.36
C ASN A 411 -8.05 -4.43 -22.06
N GLY A 412 -7.71 -3.14 -22.09
CA GLY A 412 -7.75 -2.22 -20.95
C GLY A 412 -6.67 -2.47 -19.88
N LEU A 413 -5.69 -3.35 -20.15
CA LEU A 413 -4.65 -3.73 -19.17
C LEU A 413 -3.57 -2.67 -19.00
N LEU A 414 -3.16 -2.03 -20.08
CA LEU A 414 -2.09 -1.03 -20.09
C LEU A 414 -2.62 0.26 -20.72
N GLY A 415 -2.07 1.40 -20.31
CA GLY A 415 -2.41 2.71 -20.83
C GLY A 415 -2.30 3.81 -19.79
N LEU A 416 -2.43 5.06 -20.23
CA LEU A 416 -2.55 6.19 -19.34
C LEU A 416 -3.80 6.02 -18.45
N ILE A 417 -3.65 6.34 -17.18
CA ILE A 417 -4.75 6.52 -16.23
C ILE A 417 -5.01 8.03 -16.17
N PRO A 418 -6.18 8.51 -16.60
CA PRO A 418 -6.47 9.94 -16.66
C PRO A 418 -6.43 10.62 -15.29
N ALA A 419 -6.07 11.91 -15.28
CA ALA A 419 -6.25 12.76 -14.12
C ALA A 419 -7.74 12.84 -13.75
N TYR A 420 -8.03 12.95 -12.47
CA TYR A 420 -9.40 13.05 -11.99
C TYR A 420 -9.55 14.03 -10.84
N ARG A 421 -10.79 14.48 -10.65
CA ARG A 421 -11.17 15.37 -9.56
C ARG A 421 -12.48 14.91 -8.93
N VAL A 422 -12.51 14.90 -7.61
CA VAL A 422 -13.71 14.55 -6.83
C VAL A 422 -13.95 15.61 -5.77
N VAL A 423 -15.23 15.83 -5.47
CA VAL A 423 -15.66 16.72 -4.40
C VAL A 423 -16.46 15.91 -3.39
N ASP A 424 -16.07 16.02 -2.13
CA ASP A 424 -16.70 15.35 -1.01
C ASP A 424 -17.29 16.38 -0.06
N PHE A 425 -18.40 16.02 0.59
CA PHE A 425 -19.12 16.86 1.53
C PHE A 425 -19.46 16.06 2.78
N THR A 426 -19.11 16.60 3.96
CA THR A 426 -19.41 15.95 5.23
C THR A 426 -20.03 16.94 6.21
N VAL A 427 -21.09 16.52 6.89
CA VAL A 427 -21.72 17.22 8.01
C VAL A 427 -21.68 16.33 9.23
N ASN A 428 -21.12 16.84 10.33
CA ASN A 428 -21.13 16.19 11.62
C ASN A 428 -21.92 17.05 12.61
N TYR A 429 -22.80 16.41 13.37
CA TYR A 429 -23.57 17.04 14.44
C TYR A 429 -23.48 16.20 15.72
N SER A 430 -22.95 16.82 16.78
CA SER A 430 -22.84 16.19 18.11
C SER A 430 -23.99 16.66 19.01
N PHE A 431 -24.80 15.73 19.52
CA PHE A 431 -25.89 16.04 20.44
C PHE A 431 -25.87 15.09 21.64
N LYS A 432 -25.53 15.63 22.82
CA LYS A 432 -25.38 14.87 24.07
C LYS A 432 -24.43 13.68 23.87
N ILE A 433 -24.92 12.45 24.04
CA ILE A 433 -24.17 11.20 23.86
C ILE A 433 -24.12 10.73 22.40
N MET A 434 -24.85 11.38 21.49
CA MET A 434 -24.95 11.00 20.09
C MET A 434 -24.03 11.86 19.21
N ASN A 435 -23.45 11.23 18.19
CA ASN A 435 -22.78 11.89 17.08
C ASN A 435 -23.38 11.37 15.79
N VAL A 436 -23.93 12.26 14.97
CA VAL A 436 -24.48 11.93 13.65
C VAL A 436 -23.56 12.52 12.60
N SER A 437 -23.14 11.69 11.66
CA SER A 437 -22.34 12.10 10.50
C SER A 437 -23.08 11.74 9.22
N PHE A 438 -23.24 12.73 8.35
CA PHE A 438 -23.66 12.55 6.97
C PHE A 438 -22.47 12.85 6.06
N SER A 439 -22.16 11.95 5.13
CA SER A 439 -21.12 12.16 4.13
C SER A 439 -21.65 11.85 2.74
N ALA A 440 -21.37 12.73 1.79
CA ALA A 440 -21.62 12.55 0.37
C ALA A 440 -20.25 12.57 -0.34
N ASN A 441 -19.84 11.44 -0.89
CA ASN A 441 -18.58 11.31 -1.61
C ASN A 441 -18.82 11.44 -3.11
N ASN A 442 -17.88 12.05 -3.82
CA ASN A 442 -17.95 12.29 -5.27
C ASN A 442 -19.28 12.96 -5.69
N ILE A 443 -19.63 14.09 -5.06
CA ILE A 443 -20.90 14.79 -5.28
C ILE A 443 -21.08 15.29 -6.73
N THR A 444 -19.98 15.43 -7.47
CA THR A 444 -20.00 15.78 -8.90
C THR A 444 -20.27 14.59 -9.81
N ASP A 445 -20.32 13.37 -9.25
CA ASP A 445 -20.45 12.11 -9.99
C ASP A 445 -19.39 11.96 -11.10
N THR A 446 -18.15 12.35 -10.77
CA THR A 446 -17.01 12.17 -11.68
C THR A 446 -16.80 10.68 -11.89
N LYS A 447 -16.77 10.23 -13.15
CA LYS A 447 -16.40 8.86 -13.52
C LYS A 447 -14.88 8.78 -13.66
N TYR A 448 -14.23 7.95 -12.85
CA TYR A 448 -12.78 7.78 -12.90
C TYR A 448 -12.35 6.36 -12.49
N PHE A 449 -11.06 6.07 -12.66
CA PHE A 449 -10.43 4.84 -12.20
C PHE A 449 -8.98 5.14 -11.80
N THR A 450 -8.44 4.34 -10.89
CA THR A 450 -7.07 4.51 -10.37
C THR A 450 -6.15 3.36 -10.73
N ARG A 451 -6.70 2.30 -11.35
CA ARG A 451 -5.96 1.05 -11.58
C ARG A 451 -6.43 0.32 -12.82
N ARG A 452 -5.45 -0.25 -13.53
CA ARG A 452 -5.64 -1.30 -14.53
C ARG A 452 -5.09 -2.61 -13.94
N ALA A 453 -5.96 -3.60 -13.71
CA ALA A 453 -5.61 -4.85 -13.05
C ALA A 453 -5.21 -5.91 -14.08
N THR A 454 -4.14 -6.67 -13.82
CA THR A 454 -3.66 -7.77 -14.69
C THR A 454 -4.22 -9.15 -14.31
N GLY A 455 -5.02 -9.23 -13.25
CA GLY A 455 -5.59 -10.46 -12.69
C GLY A 455 -6.81 -10.15 -11.83
N TYR A 456 -7.04 -10.88 -10.73
CA TYR A 456 -8.14 -10.62 -9.79
C TYR A 456 -8.19 -9.14 -9.36
N PRO A 457 -9.38 -8.49 -9.29
CA PRO A 457 -10.76 -9.02 -9.39
C PRO A 457 -11.23 -9.44 -10.80
N GLY A 458 -10.39 -9.26 -11.81
CA GLY A 458 -10.58 -9.57 -13.21
C GLY A 458 -9.73 -8.59 -14.03
N PRO A 459 -9.12 -9.01 -15.14
CA PRO A 459 -8.25 -8.14 -15.92
C PRO A 459 -9.00 -6.93 -16.49
N GLY A 460 -8.41 -5.74 -16.46
CA GLY A 460 -8.94 -4.51 -17.06
C GLY A 460 -8.98 -3.31 -16.10
N ILE A 461 -9.66 -2.23 -16.50
CA ILE A 461 -9.94 -1.04 -15.69
C ILE A 461 -10.81 -1.45 -14.49
N ILE A 462 -10.44 -1.00 -13.29
CA ILE A 462 -11.29 -1.10 -12.10
C ILE A 462 -11.91 0.28 -11.83
N PRO A 463 -13.20 0.48 -12.16
CA PRO A 463 -13.89 1.74 -11.94
C PRO A 463 -13.89 2.10 -10.45
N SER A 464 -13.76 3.39 -10.15
CA SER A 464 -13.98 3.90 -8.79
C SER A 464 -15.46 4.10 -8.53
N ASP A 465 -15.83 4.20 -7.24
CA ASP A 465 -17.21 4.37 -6.84
C ASP A 465 -17.80 5.67 -7.43
N ALA A 466 -19.06 5.57 -7.87
CA ALA A 466 -19.87 6.71 -8.25
C ALA A 466 -20.25 7.54 -7.00
N ARG A 467 -21.09 8.55 -7.19
CA ARG A 467 -21.65 9.32 -6.07
C ARG A 467 -22.26 8.39 -5.02
N SER A 468 -21.84 8.56 -3.77
CA SER A 468 -22.28 7.72 -2.65
C SER A 468 -22.62 8.56 -1.42
N PHE A 469 -23.61 8.09 -0.66
CA PHE A 469 -24.11 8.77 0.54
C PHE A 469 -24.05 7.83 1.73
N PHE A 470 -23.56 8.33 2.85
CA PHE A 470 -23.39 7.58 4.09
C PHE A 470 -24.00 8.36 5.26
N VAL A 471 -24.68 7.64 6.14
CA VAL A 471 -25.11 8.13 7.45
C VAL A 471 -24.48 7.24 8.51
N SER A 472 -23.84 7.83 9.49
CA SER A 472 -23.26 7.13 10.64
C SER A 472 -23.78 7.75 11.93
N VAL A 473 -24.17 6.90 12.88
CA VAL A 473 -24.61 7.31 14.22
C VAL A 473 -23.73 6.62 15.24
N GLY A 474 -23.01 7.40 16.03
CA GLY A 474 -22.23 6.94 17.17
C GLY A 474 -22.92 7.31 18.48
N VAL A 475 -23.10 6.35 19.38
CA VAL A 475 -23.63 6.58 20.73
C VAL A 475 -22.52 6.25 21.73
N LYS A 476 -22.19 7.21 22.59
CA LYS A 476 -21.30 6.98 23.73
C LYS A 476 -22.15 6.46 24.89
N ILE A 477 -21.98 5.18 25.20
CA ILE A 477 -22.65 4.49 26.33
C ILE A 477 -21.85 4.69 27.60
#